data_AF-L7FK73-F1
#
_entry.id   AF-L7FK73-F1
#
_cell.length_a   1.000
_cell.length_b   1.000
_cell.length_c   1.000
_cell.angle_alpha   90.00
_cell.angle_beta   90.00
_cell.angle_gamma   90.00
#
_symmetry.space_group_name_H-M   'P 1'
#
loop_
_entity.id
_entity.type
_entity.pdbx_description
1 polymer ?
#
loop_
_entity_poly.entity_id
_entity_poly.type
_entity_poly.pdbx_seq_one_letter_code
_entity_poly.pdbx_strand_id
1 'polypeptide(L)'
;MYTNDSPTTMEGDFDYPHCPCNSDSTVNCRLKFSEMFDLYNMSDFDISNTELLVDRDIKVTNLKRVKLVTINDDTKLDISAYFDNMIFLFSFEVLTNGVYGDKYTIDASLQYHTSSNTLECIVNFNYSISLVKEIQFFQIECPSTIDVLNLYENTSVVILKNTSLYQINKIQFGQYGTSYIVMDYPSNNKILEGCILMEITKEKEICLLCGESYQLIEGQCVRVVEYCEFWNLNGICTLCVNGFVLNDDRECISSDNCSIGTITECYKCRNGYILNNNNCYKEDKKHRNKL
;
A
#
# COMPACT_ATOMS: atom_id res chain seq x y z
N MET A 1 40.85 -26.35 -6.05
CA MET A 1 41.55 -25.87 -7.26
C MET A 1 40.51 -25.74 -8.35
N TYR A 2 40.19 -24.51 -8.74
CA TYR A 2 39.23 -24.21 -9.82
C TYR A 2 39.99 -24.25 -11.15
N THR A 3 39.54 -25.07 -12.09
CA THR A 3 40.06 -25.08 -13.46
C THR A 3 39.23 -24.11 -14.30
N ASN A 4 39.92 -23.18 -14.97
CA ASN A 4 39.40 -22.07 -15.78
C ASN A 4 38.58 -22.45 -17.02
N ASP A 5 38.26 -23.72 -17.22
CA ASP A 5 37.55 -24.20 -18.41
C ASP A 5 36.15 -24.63 -18.03
N SER A 6 35.30 -23.63 -17.78
CA SER A 6 33.87 -23.85 -17.66
C SER A 6 33.18 -23.62 -19.00
N PRO A 7 32.23 -24.48 -19.42
CA PRO A 7 31.57 -24.35 -20.71
C PRO A 7 30.82 -23.01 -20.81
N THR A 8 30.98 -22.30 -21.92
CA THR A 8 30.34 -20.99 -22.17
C THR A 8 28.88 -21.08 -22.60
N THR A 9 28.35 -22.29 -22.75
CA THR A 9 26.96 -22.57 -23.12
C THR A 9 26.48 -23.76 -22.30
N MET A 10 25.75 -23.49 -21.23
CA MET A 10 25.21 -24.52 -20.34
C MET A 10 23.68 -24.46 -20.37
N GLU A 11 23.05 -25.44 -21.00
CA GLU A 11 21.61 -25.69 -20.92
C GLU A 11 21.34 -26.60 -19.70
N GLY A 12 20.53 -26.17 -18.74
CA GLY A 12 20.12 -26.97 -17.57
C GLY A 12 20.08 -26.19 -16.24
N ASP A 13 19.53 -26.83 -15.20
CA ASP A 13 19.54 -26.31 -13.83
C ASP A 13 20.75 -26.88 -13.07
N PHE A 14 21.47 -26.04 -12.31
CA PHE A 14 22.67 -26.44 -11.57
C PHE A 14 22.50 -26.26 -10.05
N ASP A 15 23.05 -27.18 -9.27
CA ASP A 15 23.04 -27.08 -7.82
C ASP A 15 24.09 -26.06 -7.34
N TYR A 16 23.66 -25.01 -6.65
CA TYR A 16 24.58 -24.13 -5.91
C TYR A 16 25.29 -24.93 -4.80
N PRO A 17 26.62 -24.80 -4.61
CA PRO A 17 27.53 -23.76 -5.13
C PRO A 17 28.27 -24.09 -6.44
N HIS A 18 27.86 -25.14 -7.16
CA HIS A 18 28.58 -25.64 -8.33
C HIS A 18 28.01 -25.06 -9.63
N CYS A 19 28.31 -23.79 -9.94
CA CYS A 19 28.00 -23.26 -11.27
C CYS A 19 28.96 -22.15 -11.73
N PRO A 20 29.42 -22.20 -12.98
CA PRO A 20 30.27 -21.18 -13.58
C PRO A 20 29.41 -20.19 -14.37
N CYS A 21 28.51 -19.47 -13.70
CA CYS A 21 27.81 -18.38 -14.40
C CYS A 21 28.88 -17.39 -14.88
N ASN A 22 29.15 -17.39 -16.18
CA ASN A 22 30.09 -16.48 -16.80
C ASN A 22 29.49 -15.07 -16.77
N SER A 23 30.32 -14.06 -17.01
CA SER A 23 29.88 -12.67 -17.09
C SER A 23 28.97 -12.35 -18.29
N ASP A 24 28.46 -13.38 -18.99
CA ASP A 24 27.64 -13.22 -20.18
C ASP A 24 26.21 -12.87 -19.77
N SER A 25 25.78 -11.64 -20.10
CA SER A 25 24.45 -11.13 -19.78
C SER A 25 23.34 -11.73 -20.66
N THR A 26 23.71 -12.54 -21.66
CA THR A 26 22.78 -13.17 -22.61
C THR A 26 22.38 -14.59 -22.23
N VAL A 27 23.12 -15.24 -21.31
CA VAL A 27 22.82 -16.59 -20.83
C VAL A 27 22.10 -16.50 -19.48
N ASN A 28 20.84 -16.94 -19.43
CA ASN A 28 20.12 -17.09 -18.17
C ASN A 28 20.64 -18.32 -17.43
N CYS A 29 21.57 -18.11 -16.50
CA CYS A 29 22.05 -19.15 -15.59
C CYS A 29 20.92 -19.51 -14.62
N ARG A 30 20.50 -20.78 -14.54
CA ARG A 30 19.48 -21.25 -13.59
C ARG A 30 20.13 -22.02 -12.46
N LEU A 31 19.98 -21.55 -11.22
CA LEU A 31 20.52 -22.22 -10.04
C LEU A 31 19.40 -22.75 -9.16
N LYS A 32 19.52 -24.02 -8.79
CA LYS A 32 18.71 -24.68 -7.76
C LYS A 32 19.50 -24.82 -6.48
N PHE A 33 18.78 -24.89 -5.37
CA PHE A 33 19.35 -25.16 -4.07
C PHE A 33 19.35 -26.67 -3.81
N SER A 34 20.51 -27.23 -3.50
CA SER A 34 20.65 -28.65 -3.15
C SER A 34 19.63 -29.09 -2.10
N GLU A 35 19.06 -30.29 -2.19
CA GLU A 35 18.07 -30.75 -1.19
C GLU A 35 18.65 -30.96 0.23
N MET A 36 19.96 -30.83 0.42
CA MET A 36 20.65 -31.15 1.68
C MET A 36 20.57 -30.06 2.76
N PHE A 37 20.25 -28.80 2.42
CA PHE A 37 20.38 -27.68 3.36
C PHE A 37 19.23 -26.69 3.27
N ASP A 38 18.64 -26.25 4.37
CA ASP A 38 17.57 -25.24 4.33
C ASP A 38 18.09 -23.81 4.48
N LEU A 39 19.40 -23.63 4.59
CA LEU A 39 20.07 -22.35 4.79
C LEU A 39 21.28 -22.21 3.86
N TYR A 40 21.28 -21.12 3.10
CA TYR A 40 22.37 -20.76 2.20
C TYR A 40 22.89 -19.37 2.53
N ASN A 41 24.20 -19.28 2.71
CA ASN A 41 24.90 -18.00 2.81
C ASN A 41 25.59 -17.72 1.48
N MET A 42 25.13 -16.67 0.80
CA MET A 42 25.63 -16.26 -0.50
C MET A 42 26.87 -15.38 -0.40
N SER A 43 27.39 -15.08 0.80
CA SER A 43 28.71 -14.43 1.01
C SER A 43 28.96 -13.21 0.12
N ASP A 44 27.93 -12.40 -0.10
CA ASP A 44 27.92 -11.21 -0.96
C ASP A 44 28.23 -11.48 -2.44
N PHE A 45 27.92 -12.69 -2.92
CA PHE A 45 28.02 -13.02 -4.33
C PHE A 45 27.04 -12.18 -5.15
N ASP A 46 27.59 -11.55 -6.20
CA ASP A 46 26.85 -10.87 -7.24
C ASP A 46 26.56 -11.86 -8.37
N ILE A 47 25.30 -12.26 -8.48
CA ILE A 47 24.79 -13.17 -9.51
C ILE A 47 23.72 -12.47 -10.36
N SER A 48 23.99 -11.22 -10.76
CA SER A 48 23.07 -10.36 -11.53
C SER A 48 22.60 -10.91 -12.89
N ASN A 49 23.17 -12.02 -13.38
CA ASN A 49 22.74 -12.69 -14.62
C ASN A 49 21.99 -14.02 -14.37
N THR A 50 21.66 -14.32 -13.11
CA THR A 50 21.18 -15.63 -12.68
C THR A 50 19.70 -15.58 -12.27
N GLU A 51 18.98 -16.64 -12.64
CA GLU A 51 17.67 -17.03 -12.09
C GLU A 51 17.90 -18.01 -10.94
N LEU A 52 17.46 -17.65 -9.74
CA LEU A 52 17.43 -18.55 -8.58
C LEU A 52 16.07 -19.26 -8.53
N LEU A 53 16.09 -20.58 -8.43
CA LEU A 53 14.90 -21.42 -8.34
C LEU A 53 14.72 -21.87 -6.89
N VAL A 54 13.58 -21.50 -6.29
CA VAL A 54 13.20 -21.84 -4.92
C VAL A 54 12.00 -22.77 -4.98
N ASP A 55 12.24 -24.07 -4.82
CA ASP A 55 11.23 -25.13 -4.97
C ASP A 55 10.77 -25.77 -3.66
N ARG A 56 11.34 -25.31 -2.54
CA ARG A 56 11.04 -25.73 -1.17
C ARG A 56 11.42 -24.63 -0.20
N ASP A 57 10.96 -24.76 1.04
CA ASP A 57 11.22 -23.78 2.08
C ASP A 57 12.73 -23.63 2.31
N ILE A 58 13.24 -22.42 2.14
CA ILE A 58 14.66 -22.12 2.33
C ILE A 58 14.87 -20.72 2.93
N LYS A 59 16.05 -20.57 3.52
CA LYS A 59 16.61 -19.29 3.92
C LYS A 59 17.86 -18.95 3.12
N VAL A 60 17.88 -17.79 2.48
CA VAL A 60 19.02 -17.24 1.74
C VAL A 60 19.52 -15.99 2.48
N THR A 61 20.83 -15.91 2.71
CA THR A 61 21.43 -14.78 3.45
C THR A 61 22.60 -14.19 2.68
N ASN A 62 22.85 -12.89 2.87
CA ASN A 62 23.97 -12.16 2.28
C ASN A 62 24.02 -12.27 0.74
N LEU A 63 22.87 -12.22 0.07
CA LEU A 63 22.81 -12.21 -1.39
C LEU A 63 23.05 -10.78 -1.89
N LYS A 64 24.09 -10.58 -2.69
CA LYS A 64 24.38 -9.22 -3.17
C LYS A 64 23.38 -8.77 -4.23
N ARG A 65 23.28 -9.49 -5.34
CA ARG A 65 22.35 -9.19 -6.43
C ARG A 65 21.98 -10.45 -7.18
N VAL A 66 20.75 -10.49 -7.70
CA VAL A 66 20.23 -11.55 -8.56
C VAL A 66 19.27 -10.93 -9.58
N LYS A 67 19.23 -11.50 -10.78
CA LYS A 67 18.32 -11.02 -11.84
C LYS A 67 16.86 -11.32 -11.52
N LEU A 68 16.60 -12.57 -11.13
CA LEU A 68 15.28 -13.15 -11.00
C LEU A 68 15.31 -14.22 -9.92
N VAL A 69 14.28 -14.26 -9.08
CA VAL A 69 14.04 -15.34 -8.13
C VAL A 69 12.68 -15.93 -8.45
N THR A 70 12.67 -17.15 -8.97
CA THR A 70 11.44 -17.90 -9.24
C THR A 70 11.14 -18.76 -8.02
N ILE A 71 9.97 -18.54 -7.42
CA ILE A 71 9.54 -19.21 -6.19
C ILE A 71 8.35 -20.08 -6.57
N ASN A 72 8.46 -21.38 -6.31
CA ASN A 72 7.32 -22.28 -6.43
C ASN A 72 6.22 -21.82 -5.48
N ASP A 73 4.98 -21.98 -5.92
CA ASP A 73 3.87 -21.68 -5.04
C ASP A 73 3.87 -22.59 -3.80
N ASP A 74 3.16 -22.15 -2.76
CA ASP A 74 3.06 -22.79 -1.45
C ASP A 74 4.42 -23.00 -0.75
N THR A 75 5.47 -22.36 -1.26
CA THR A 75 6.84 -22.41 -0.74
C THR A 75 7.20 -21.09 -0.08
N LYS A 76 7.91 -21.15 1.05
CA LYS A 76 8.39 -19.99 1.79
C LYS A 76 9.85 -19.68 1.49
N LEU A 77 10.13 -18.44 1.08
CA LEU A 77 11.48 -17.89 0.97
C LEU A 77 11.72 -16.86 2.07
N ASP A 78 12.68 -17.13 2.97
CA ASP A 78 13.27 -16.12 3.84
C ASP A 78 14.58 -15.62 3.21
N ILE A 79 14.68 -14.35 2.83
CA ILE A 79 15.82 -13.81 2.08
C ILE A 79 16.38 -12.51 2.67
N SER A 80 17.70 -12.46 2.81
CA SER A 80 18.45 -11.25 3.15
C SER A 80 19.35 -10.87 1.98
N ALA A 81 19.07 -9.74 1.33
CA ALA A 81 19.70 -9.34 0.07
C ALA A 81 19.74 -7.81 -0.13
N TYR A 82 20.45 -7.34 -1.16
CA TYR A 82 20.18 -5.99 -1.68
C TYR A 82 19.02 -6.04 -2.66
N PHE A 83 17.87 -5.54 -2.23
CA PHE A 83 16.70 -5.40 -3.07
C PHE A 83 16.90 -4.20 -4.01
N ASP A 84 17.63 -4.43 -5.10
CA ASP A 84 17.86 -3.48 -6.18
C ASP A 84 17.28 -4.03 -7.48
N ASN A 85 16.02 -3.66 -7.79
CA ASN A 85 15.26 -4.08 -8.95
C ASN A 85 15.17 -5.61 -9.06
N MET A 86 15.10 -6.28 -7.91
CA MET A 86 14.93 -7.72 -7.88
C MET A 86 13.51 -8.07 -8.29
N ILE A 87 13.42 -9.10 -9.12
CA ILE A 87 12.18 -9.65 -9.65
C ILE A 87 11.93 -10.97 -8.95
N PHE A 88 10.78 -11.09 -8.31
CA PHE A 88 10.26 -12.33 -7.75
C PHE A 88 9.14 -12.82 -8.67
N LEU A 89 9.26 -14.04 -9.16
CA LEU A 89 8.29 -14.66 -10.05
C LEU A 89 7.57 -15.79 -9.32
N PHE A 90 6.25 -15.74 -9.35
CA PHE A 90 5.32 -16.73 -8.85
C PHE A 90 4.36 -17.15 -9.98
N SER A 91 3.47 -18.12 -9.74
CA SER A 91 2.43 -18.43 -10.73
C SER A 91 1.43 -17.29 -10.95
N PHE A 92 1.26 -16.40 -9.96
CA PHE A 92 0.42 -15.21 -10.12
C PHE A 92 1.03 -14.13 -11.02
N GLU A 93 2.26 -14.32 -11.51
CA GLU A 93 3.13 -13.39 -12.25
C GLU A 93 4.24 -12.80 -11.36
N VAL A 94 4.35 -11.48 -11.25
CA VAL A 94 5.60 -10.83 -10.84
C VAL A 94 5.38 -9.90 -9.67
N LEU A 95 6.27 -10.00 -8.69
CA LEU A 95 6.51 -8.99 -7.66
C LEU A 95 7.88 -8.37 -7.89
N THR A 96 7.95 -7.06 -8.05
CA THR A 96 9.21 -6.32 -8.19
C THR A 96 9.35 -5.31 -7.08
N ASN A 97 10.55 -5.04 -6.62
CA ASN A 97 10.77 -3.94 -5.68
C ASN A 97 11.22 -2.66 -6.40
N GLY A 98 10.69 -1.51 -5.96
CA GLY A 98 11.21 -0.19 -6.29
C GLY A 98 12.40 0.12 -5.37
N VAL A 99 13.52 0.57 -5.92
CA VAL A 99 14.81 0.72 -5.19
C VAL A 99 14.98 2.12 -4.63
N TYR A 100 15.80 2.30 -3.58
CA TYR A 100 16.90 3.29 -3.50
C TYR A 100 17.56 3.25 -2.10
N GLY A 101 18.53 2.37 -1.89
CA GLY A 101 19.39 2.41 -0.70
C GLY A 101 20.49 1.34 -0.67
N ASP A 102 21.74 1.77 -0.45
CA ASP A 102 22.95 0.92 -0.42
C ASP A 102 23.11 0.02 0.84
N LYS A 103 22.02 -0.33 1.54
CA LYS A 103 22.10 -1.04 2.83
C LYS A 103 21.59 -2.48 2.77
N TYR A 104 22.46 -3.39 3.20
CA TYR A 104 22.30 -4.85 3.37
C TYR A 104 21.11 -5.34 4.20
N THR A 105 20.43 -4.48 4.94
CA THR A 105 19.72 -4.88 6.16
C THR A 105 18.21 -5.00 5.97
N ILE A 106 17.79 -5.85 5.03
CA ILE A 106 16.38 -6.16 4.86
C ILE A 106 16.23 -7.68 4.84
N ASP A 107 15.68 -8.24 5.92
CA ASP A 107 15.14 -9.58 5.87
C ASP A 107 13.74 -9.49 5.27
N ALA A 108 13.51 -10.22 4.18
CA ALA A 108 12.20 -10.39 3.57
C ALA A 108 11.74 -11.84 3.72
N SER A 109 10.45 -12.04 3.93
CA SER A 109 9.80 -13.34 3.86
C SER A 109 8.72 -13.26 2.78
N LEU A 110 8.71 -14.19 1.83
CA LEU A 110 7.74 -14.24 0.75
C LEU A 110 7.13 -15.65 0.66
N GLN A 111 5.81 -15.73 0.55
CA GLN A 111 5.10 -16.97 0.28
C GLN A 111 3.79 -16.68 -0.46
N TYR A 112 3.49 -17.45 -1.50
CA TYR A 112 2.21 -17.38 -2.18
C TYR A 112 1.42 -18.67 -1.94
N HIS A 113 0.23 -18.54 -1.36
CA HIS A 113 -0.66 -19.65 -1.05
C HIS A 113 -1.66 -19.83 -2.19
N THR A 114 -1.56 -20.92 -2.96
CA THR A 114 -2.43 -21.17 -4.12
C THR A 114 -3.88 -21.45 -3.70
N SER A 115 -4.06 -22.12 -2.57
CA SER A 115 -5.38 -22.49 -2.06
C SER A 115 -6.29 -21.29 -1.76
N SER A 116 -5.71 -20.14 -1.45
CA SER A 116 -6.42 -18.90 -1.11
C SER A 116 -6.07 -17.72 -2.03
N ASN A 117 -5.26 -17.93 -3.07
CA ASN A 117 -4.65 -16.87 -3.89
C ASN A 117 -4.09 -15.72 -3.05
N THR A 118 -3.39 -16.05 -1.96
CA THR A 118 -2.90 -15.07 -0.99
C THR A 118 -1.39 -14.95 -1.08
N LEU A 119 -0.90 -13.76 -1.42
CA LEU A 119 0.50 -13.41 -1.24
C LEU A 119 0.70 -12.93 0.20
N GLU A 120 1.42 -13.71 0.98
CA GLU A 120 1.87 -13.33 2.31
C GLU A 120 3.33 -12.90 2.25
N CYS A 121 3.63 -11.74 2.81
CA CYS A 121 5.01 -11.34 2.94
C CYS A 121 5.30 -10.47 4.15
N ILE A 122 6.58 -10.44 4.54
CA ILE A 122 7.15 -9.49 5.47
C ILE A 122 8.26 -8.81 4.70
N VAL A 123 8.05 -7.56 4.32
CA VAL A 123 9.01 -6.77 3.56
C VAL A 123 9.08 -5.38 4.19
N ASN A 124 10.23 -4.71 4.07
CA ASN A 124 10.39 -3.33 4.52
C ASN A 124 10.75 -2.38 3.36
N PHE A 125 10.57 -2.86 2.12
CA PHE A 125 10.70 -2.07 0.90
C PHE A 125 9.33 -1.88 0.25
N ASN A 126 9.25 -0.90 -0.62
CA ASN A 126 8.10 -0.72 -1.49
C ASN A 126 8.17 -1.68 -2.68
N TYR A 127 7.03 -2.17 -3.11
CA TYR A 127 6.95 -3.17 -4.16
C TYR A 127 5.83 -2.86 -5.15
N SER A 128 5.95 -3.43 -6.33
CA SER A 128 4.93 -3.43 -7.37
C SER A 128 4.52 -4.86 -7.65
N ILE A 129 3.23 -5.08 -7.88
CA ILE A 129 2.66 -6.39 -8.20
C ILE A 129 2.05 -6.32 -9.59
N SER A 130 2.33 -7.33 -10.40
CA SER A 130 1.59 -7.62 -11.62
C SER A 130 0.91 -8.97 -11.47
N LEU A 131 -0.37 -9.01 -11.87
CA LEU A 131 -1.19 -10.21 -11.80
C LEU A 131 -1.42 -10.73 -13.21
N VAL A 132 -1.39 -12.06 -13.40
CA VAL A 132 -1.88 -12.66 -14.65
C VAL A 132 -3.38 -12.41 -14.84
N LYS A 133 -3.81 -12.38 -16.11
CA LYS A 133 -5.20 -12.09 -16.52
C LYS A 133 -6.22 -13.08 -15.96
N GLU A 134 -5.80 -14.31 -15.70
CA GLU A 134 -6.66 -15.41 -15.24
C GLU A 134 -7.08 -15.27 -13.77
N ILE A 135 -6.41 -14.41 -12.99
CA ILE A 135 -6.72 -14.21 -11.58
C ILE A 135 -7.98 -13.37 -11.41
N GLN A 136 -9.02 -14.01 -10.90
CA GLN A 136 -10.29 -13.35 -10.55
C GLN A 136 -10.31 -12.83 -9.12
N PHE A 137 -9.60 -13.49 -8.20
CA PHE A 137 -9.51 -13.11 -6.80
C PHE A 137 -8.07 -13.25 -6.32
N PHE A 138 -7.55 -12.19 -5.68
CA PHE A 138 -6.20 -12.15 -5.12
C PHE A 138 -6.21 -11.44 -3.77
N GLN A 139 -5.44 -11.94 -2.82
CA GLN A 139 -5.28 -11.34 -1.51
C GLN A 139 -3.81 -10.99 -1.26
N ILE A 140 -3.57 -9.79 -0.72
CA ILE A 140 -2.24 -9.27 -0.41
C ILE A 140 -2.16 -9.04 1.09
N GLU A 141 -1.25 -9.77 1.73
CA GLU A 141 -0.95 -9.70 3.16
C GLU A 141 0.51 -9.32 3.37
N CYS A 142 0.86 -8.13 2.91
CA CYS A 142 2.22 -7.65 2.78
C CYS A 142 2.37 -6.24 3.36
N PRO A 143 2.61 -6.11 4.69
CA PRO A 143 2.53 -4.87 5.44
C PRO A 143 3.67 -3.89 5.06
N SER A 144 3.50 -3.20 3.94
CA SER A 144 4.39 -2.16 3.42
C SER A 144 3.63 -1.36 2.35
N THR A 145 4.32 -0.79 1.38
CA THR A 145 3.74 0.04 0.32
C THR A 145 3.75 -0.69 -1.01
N ILE A 146 2.57 -0.79 -1.62
CA ILE A 146 2.40 -1.10 -3.04
C ILE A 146 2.53 0.20 -3.83
N ASP A 147 3.65 0.38 -4.51
CA ASP A 147 3.87 1.53 -5.39
C ASP A 147 2.92 1.44 -6.59
N VAL A 148 2.91 0.29 -7.26
CA VAL A 148 2.08 0.05 -8.46
C VAL A 148 1.42 -1.32 -8.38
N LEU A 149 0.10 -1.36 -8.53
CA LEU A 149 -0.67 -2.57 -8.76
C LEU A 149 -1.10 -2.62 -10.23
N ASN A 150 -0.47 -3.50 -11.01
CA ASN A 150 -0.86 -3.80 -12.38
C ASN A 150 -2.00 -4.82 -12.37
N LEU A 151 -3.18 -4.37 -12.79
CA LEU A 151 -4.45 -5.09 -12.63
C LEU A 151 -5.06 -5.36 -14.01
N TYR A 152 -5.72 -6.51 -14.19
CA TYR A 152 -6.57 -6.81 -15.34
C TYR A 152 -8.06 -6.61 -14.99
N GLU A 153 -8.93 -6.54 -16.00
CA GLU A 153 -10.38 -6.48 -15.78
C GLU A 153 -10.93 -7.78 -15.18
N ASN A 154 -12.05 -7.71 -14.47
CA ASN A 154 -12.69 -8.83 -13.77
C ASN A 154 -11.86 -9.45 -12.64
N THR A 155 -10.94 -8.68 -12.07
CA THR A 155 -10.13 -9.08 -10.91
C THR A 155 -10.63 -8.38 -9.65
N SER A 156 -10.70 -9.12 -8.55
CA SER A 156 -10.97 -8.60 -7.21
C SER A 156 -9.73 -8.75 -6.35
N VAL A 157 -9.20 -7.66 -5.80
CA VAL A 157 -8.00 -7.66 -4.96
C VAL A 157 -8.38 -7.24 -3.55
N VAL A 158 -7.97 -8.02 -2.55
CA VAL A 158 -8.12 -7.69 -1.14
C VAL A 158 -6.74 -7.37 -0.57
N ILE A 159 -6.57 -6.15 -0.06
CA ILE A 159 -5.32 -5.66 0.51
C ILE A 159 -5.51 -5.56 2.02
N LEU A 160 -4.69 -6.28 2.77
CA LEU A 160 -4.77 -6.41 4.22
C LEU A 160 -3.48 -5.97 4.92
N LYS A 161 -3.47 -6.05 6.26
CA LYS A 161 -2.30 -5.89 7.13
C LYS A 161 -1.65 -4.50 7.02
N ASN A 162 -2.44 -3.44 7.01
CA ASN A 162 -1.95 -2.05 7.04
C ASN A 162 -1.06 -1.69 5.83
N THR A 163 -1.35 -2.31 4.69
CA THR A 163 -0.66 -2.07 3.42
C THR A 163 -1.13 -0.76 2.78
N SER A 164 -0.20 0.03 2.23
CA SER A 164 -0.53 1.25 1.48
C SER A 164 -0.55 1.00 -0.03
N LEU A 165 -1.42 1.67 -0.75
CA LEU A 165 -1.54 1.55 -2.21
C LEU A 165 -1.46 2.94 -2.85
N TYR A 166 -0.49 3.14 -3.75
CA TYR A 166 -0.22 4.43 -4.39
C TYR A 166 -0.76 4.56 -5.81
N GLN A 167 -0.63 3.52 -6.62
CA GLN A 167 -1.02 3.57 -8.02
C GLN A 167 -1.63 2.24 -8.48
N ILE A 168 -2.64 2.34 -9.35
CA ILE A 168 -3.18 1.21 -10.10
C ILE A 168 -2.91 1.47 -11.58
N ASN A 169 -2.35 0.46 -12.24
CA ASN A 169 -2.23 0.43 -13.68
C ASN A 169 -3.25 -0.56 -14.24
N LYS A 170 -4.09 -0.08 -15.15
CA LYS A 170 -5.14 -0.87 -15.78
C LYS A 170 -4.60 -1.53 -17.04
N ILE A 171 -4.39 -2.83 -17.01
CA ILE A 171 -3.90 -3.60 -18.14
C ILE A 171 -5.09 -4.16 -18.94
N GLN A 172 -5.19 -3.76 -20.21
CA GLN A 172 -6.16 -4.31 -21.17
C GLN A 172 -7.64 -4.22 -20.76
N PHE A 173 -8.04 -3.18 -20.02
CA PHE A 173 -9.45 -2.98 -19.68
C PHE A 173 -10.29 -2.69 -20.93
N GLY A 174 -11.32 -3.51 -21.12
CA GLY A 174 -12.39 -3.31 -22.10
C GLY A 174 -13.30 -2.15 -21.70
N GLN A 175 -14.22 -1.79 -22.59
CA GLN A 175 -15.17 -0.69 -22.34
C GLN A 175 -16.06 -0.93 -21.12
N TYR A 176 -16.39 -2.20 -20.86
CA TYR A 176 -17.26 -2.63 -19.75
C TYR A 176 -16.48 -3.45 -18.71
N GLY A 177 -15.14 -3.41 -18.77
CA GLY A 177 -14.28 -4.11 -17.83
C GLY A 177 -14.32 -3.44 -16.47
N THR A 178 -14.57 -4.24 -15.44
CA THR A 178 -14.68 -3.78 -14.06
C THR A 178 -13.83 -4.66 -13.15
N SER A 179 -13.14 -4.05 -12.20
CA SER A 179 -12.37 -4.74 -11.17
C SER A 179 -12.64 -4.08 -9.82
N TYR A 180 -12.46 -4.83 -8.74
CA TYR A 180 -12.73 -4.35 -7.39
C TYR A 180 -11.50 -4.43 -6.52
N ILE A 181 -11.28 -3.43 -5.68
CA ILE A 181 -10.21 -3.45 -4.68
C ILE A 181 -10.81 -3.17 -3.32
N VAL A 182 -10.52 -4.04 -2.36
CA VAL A 182 -10.90 -3.91 -0.96
C VAL A 182 -9.66 -3.62 -0.13
N MET A 183 -9.71 -2.60 0.72
CA MET A 183 -8.63 -2.27 1.66
C MET A 183 -9.16 -2.28 3.09
N ASP A 184 -8.45 -2.95 4.00
CA ASP A 184 -8.78 -2.96 5.44
C ASP A 184 -8.43 -1.65 6.16
N TYR A 185 -7.40 -0.92 5.68
CA TYR A 185 -7.00 0.39 6.18
C TYR A 185 -7.22 1.49 5.13
N PRO A 186 -8.43 2.10 5.06
CA PRO A 186 -8.78 3.06 4.03
C PRO A 186 -7.93 4.35 4.03
N SER A 187 -7.31 4.73 5.16
CA SER A 187 -6.36 5.86 5.23
C SER A 187 -5.07 5.64 4.43
N ASN A 188 -4.76 4.39 4.15
CA ASN A 188 -3.55 3.98 3.42
C ASN A 188 -3.80 3.85 1.91
N ASN A 189 -5.05 4.03 1.49
CA ASN A 189 -5.42 4.15 0.09
C ASN A 189 -5.02 5.55 -0.41
N LYS A 190 -3.91 5.67 -1.14
CA LYS A 190 -3.45 6.97 -1.68
C LYS A 190 -4.06 7.29 -3.05
N ILE A 191 -4.89 6.39 -3.58
CA ILE A 191 -5.64 6.59 -4.83
C ILE A 191 -6.97 7.26 -4.52
N LEU A 192 -7.73 6.69 -3.58
CA LEU A 192 -8.99 7.23 -3.06
C LEU A 192 -8.94 7.19 -1.53
N GLU A 193 -8.39 8.25 -0.92
CA GLU A 193 -8.24 8.34 0.53
C GLU A 193 -9.57 8.11 1.26
N GLY A 194 -9.55 7.26 2.28
CA GLY A 194 -10.74 6.93 3.06
C GLY A 194 -11.64 5.86 2.43
N CYS A 195 -11.28 5.33 1.25
CA CYS A 195 -12.07 4.30 0.56
C CYS A 195 -11.69 2.87 0.96
N ILE A 196 -12.70 2.09 1.37
CA ILE A 196 -12.60 0.64 1.66
C ILE A 196 -12.82 -0.17 0.39
N LEU A 197 -13.89 0.09 -0.36
CA LEU A 197 -14.24 -0.66 -1.58
C LEU A 197 -14.19 0.26 -2.79
N MET A 198 -13.23 0.01 -3.69
CA MET A 198 -13.08 0.72 -4.94
C MET A 198 -13.62 -0.10 -6.11
N GLU A 199 -14.29 0.57 -7.02
CA GLU A 199 -14.57 0.07 -8.36
C GLU A 199 -13.62 0.73 -9.35
N ILE A 200 -12.92 -0.12 -10.10
CA ILE A 200 -11.96 0.28 -11.13
C ILE A 200 -12.55 -0.10 -12.49
N THR A 201 -12.74 0.90 -13.33
CA THR A 201 -13.13 0.74 -14.73
C THR A 201 -12.04 1.32 -15.62
N LYS A 202 -12.16 1.11 -16.94
CA LYS A 202 -11.24 1.74 -17.90
C LYS A 202 -11.10 3.26 -17.71
N GLU A 203 -12.22 3.95 -17.45
CA GLU A 203 -12.28 5.41 -17.45
C GLU A 203 -12.20 6.04 -16.06
N LYS A 204 -12.59 5.30 -15.01
CA LYS A 204 -12.77 5.87 -13.67
C LYS A 204 -12.36 4.90 -12.57
N GLU A 205 -11.85 5.47 -11.49
CA GLU A 205 -11.76 4.88 -10.17
C GLU A 205 -12.79 5.59 -9.29
N ILE A 206 -13.73 4.84 -8.72
CA ILE A 206 -14.72 5.38 -7.78
C ILE A 206 -14.74 4.57 -6.51
N CYS A 207 -15.06 5.23 -5.40
CA CYS A 207 -15.34 4.56 -4.15
C CYS A 207 -16.81 4.15 -4.08
N LEU A 208 -17.05 2.93 -3.61
CA LEU A 208 -18.38 2.40 -3.31
C LEU A 208 -18.66 2.31 -1.81
N LEU A 209 -17.60 2.23 -0.98
CA LEU A 209 -17.73 2.17 0.48
C LEU A 209 -16.57 2.90 1.16
N CYS A 210 -16.89 3.85 2.03
CA CYS A 210 -15.93 4.60 2.83
C CYS A 210 -15.71 4.00 4.22
N GLY A 211 -14.56 4.30 4.83
CA GLY A 211 -14.29 3.98 6.23
C GLY A 211 -15.11 4.80 7.22
N GLU A 212 -15.12 4.39 8.49
CA GLU A 212 -15.99 4.95 9.54
C GLU A 212 -15.88 6.47 9.75
N SER A 213 -14.69 7.05 9.47
CA SER A 213 -14.45 8.49 9.58
C SER A 213 -14.69 9.28 8.28
N TYR A 214 -15.35 8.66 7.29
CA TYR A 214 -15.55 9.23 5.97
C TYR A 214 -16.99 9.03 5.48
N GLN A 215 -17.48 9.97 4.68
CA GLN A 215 -18.79 9.92 4.03
C GLN A 215 -18.60 9.77 2.51
N LEU A 216 -19.42 8.93 1.89
CA LEU A 216 -19.44 8.75 0.44
C LEU A 216 -20.26 9.86 -0.24
N ILE A 217 -19.60 10.64 -1.10
CA ILE A 217 -20.21 11.71 -1.90
C ILE A 217 -19.71 11.56 -3.34
N GLU A 218 -20.62 11.32 -4.28
CA GLU A 218 -20.32 11.22 -5.72
C GLU A 218 -19.15 10.27 -6.08
N GLY A 219 -19.00 9.17 -5.35
CA GLY A 219 -17.93 8.20 -5.59
C GLY A 219 -16.59 8.56 -4.92
N GLN A 220 -16.56 9.55 -4.03
CA GLN A 220 -15.38 9.91 -3.24
C GLN A 220 -15.67 9.88 -1.74
N CYS A 221 -14.65 9.58 -0.95
CA CYS A 221 -14.74 9.60 0.50
C CYS A 221 -14.24 10.94 1.03
N VAL A 222 -15.11 11.65 1.73
CA VAL A 222 -14.79 12.93 2.36
C VAL A 222 -14.79 12.74 3.87
N ARG A 223 -13.77 13.24 4.56
CA ARG A 223 -13.65 13.09 6.02
C ARG A 223 -14.87 13.70 6.73
N VAL A 224 -15.47 12.94 7.64
CA VAL A 224 -16.56 13.43 8.48
C VAL A 224 -15.99 14.39 9.52
N VAL A 225 -16.46 15.63 9.50
CA VAL A 225 -16.14 16.62 10.53
C VAL A 225 -17.03 16.33 11.74
N GLU A 226 -16.41 15.94 12.86
CA GLU A 226 -17.10 15.75 14.14
C GLU A 226 -17.78 17.05 14.57
N TYR A 227 -18.96 16.98 15.20
CA TYR A 227 -19.73 18.14 15.64
C TYR A 227 -20.21 19.09 14.53
N CYS A 228 -20.20 18.64 13.27
CA CYS A 228 -20.85 19.38 12.21
C CYS A 228 -22.38 19.19 12.24
N GLU A 229 -23.14 20.29 12.07
CA GLU A 229 -24.60 20.30 12.01
C GLU A 229 -25.12 20.40 10.57
N PHE A 230 -24.46 21.19 9.71
CA PHE A 230 -24.81 21.32 8.30
C PHE A 230 -23.61 21.23 7.37
N TRP A 231 -23.81 20.50 6.27
CA TRP A 231 -22.85 20.34 5.19
C TRP A 231 -23.39 20.97 3.90
N ASN A 232 -22.49 21.47 3.07
CA ASN A 232 -22.85 21.82 1.70
C ASN A 232 -22.83 20.58 0.79
N LEU A 233 -23.20 20.76 -0.49
CA LEU A 233 -23.25 19.68 -1.48
C LEU A 233 -21.90 18.97 -1.71
N ASN A 234 -20.79 19.62 -1.37
CA ASN A 234 -19.44 19.06 -1.49
C ASN A 234 -18.97 18.37 -0.19
N GLY A 235 -19.87 18.15 0.78
CA GLY A 235 -19.53 17.50 2.06
C GLY A 235 -18.72 18.36 3.02
N ILE A 236 -18.56 19.65 2.73
CA ILE A 236 -17.82 20.56 3.60
C ILE A 236 -18.74 21.02 4.72
N CYS A 237 -18.25 20.95 5.96
CA CYS A 237 -18.97 21.51 7.11
C CYS A 237 -19.11 23.03 6.95
N THR A 238 -20.34 23.51 7.07
CA THR A 238 -20.70 24.94 6.95
C THR A 238 -21.24 25.52 8.24
N LEU A 239 -21.69 24.68 9.16
CA LEU A 239 -22.18 25.07 10.47
C LEU A 239 -21.96 23.93 11.47
N CYS A 240 -21.36 24.25 12.60
CA CYS A 240 -21.15 23.33 13.72
C CYS A 240 -22.35 23.31 14.67
N VAL A 241 -22.52 22.22 15.41
CA VAL A 241 -23.52 22.12 16.48
C VAL A 241 -23.29 23.20 17.53
N ASN A 242 -24.36 23.60 18.22
CA ASN A 242 -24.31 24.66 19.23
C ASN A 242 -23.17 24.46 20.24
N GLY A 243 -22.33 25.48 20.38
CA GLY A 243 -21.18 25.49 21.29
C GLY A 243 -19.87 25.11 20.63
N PHE A 244 -19.89 24.74 19.35
CA PHE A 244 -18.71 24.56 18.51
C PHE A 244 -18.71 25.64 17.41
N VAL A 245 -17.51 25.98 16.92
CA VAL A 245 -17.29 26.96 15.85
C VAL A 245 -16.34 26.41 14.82
N LEU A 246 -16.48 26.87 13.58
CA LEU A 246 -15.63 26.45 12.47
C LEU A 246 -14.25 27.12 12.57
N ASN A 247 -13.17 26.34 12.53
CA ASN A 247 -11.81 26.87 12.40
C ASN A 247 -11.43 27.09 10.92
N ASP A 248 -10.21 27.56 10.68
CA ASP A 248 -9.69 27.81 9.33
C ASP A 248 -9.59 26.52 8.49
N ASP A 249 -9.38 25.37 9.14
CA ASP A 249 -9.33 24.04 8.53
C ASP A 249 -10.72 23.41 8.31
N ARG A 250 -11.80 24.18 8.58
CA ARG A 250 -13.20 23.75 8.45
C ARG A 250 -13.60 22.61 9.40
N GLU A 251 -12.87 22.48 10.50
CA GLU A 251 -13.19 21.59 11.61
C GLU A 251 -13.99 22.34 12.68
N CYS A 252 -14.88 21.62 13.37
CA CYS A 252 -15.66 22.15 14.46
C CYS A 252 -14.92 22.02 15.79
N ILE A 253 -14.53 23.15 16.37
CA ILE A 253 -13.83 23.21 17.66
C ILE A 253 -14.71 23.83 18.73
N SER A 254 -14.57 23.40 19.99
CA SER A 254 -15.34 23.97 21.09
C SER A 254 -15.02 25.46 21.29
N SER A 255 -16.04 26.28 21.49
CA SER A 255 -15.90 27.70 21.84
C SER A 255 -16.56 28.00 23.19
N ASP A 256 -15.85 28.70 24.08
CA ASP A 256 -16.34 28.99 25.43
C ASP A 256 -17.40 30.09 25.51
N ASN A 257 -17.40 31.01 24.55
CA ASN A 257 -18.25 32.20 24.52
C ASN A 257 -19.17 32.25 23.29
N CYS A 258 -18.81 31.56 22.20
CA CYS A 258 -19.61 31.50 20.99
C CYS A 258 -20.44 30.20 20.93
N SER A 259 -21.71 30.33 20.58
CA SER A 259 -22.59 29.19 20.31
C SER A 259 -22.67 28.85 18.83
N ILE A 260 -22.62 29.84 17.94
CA ILE A 260 -22.70 29.67 16.48
C ILE A 260 -21.77 30.69 15.83
N GLY A 261 -20.83 30.23 15.00
CA GLY A 261 -19.89 31.09 14.30
C GLY A 261 -18.65 30.37 13.78
N THR A 262 -17.64 31.16 13.45
CA THR A 262 -16.26 30.73 13.20
C THR A 262 -15.37 31.12 14.39
N ILE A 263 -14.09 30.77 14.34
CA ILE A 263 -13.09 31.21 15.32
C ILE A 263 -12.86 32.72 15.33
N THR A 264 -13.17 33.41 14.22
CA THR A 264 -12.96 34.86 14.06
C THR A 264 -14.25 35.67 14.19
N GLU A 265 -15.39 35.05 13.91
CA GLU A 265 -16.69 35.72 13.91
C GLU A 265 -17.74 34.89 14.62
N CYS A 266 -18.33 35.44 15.68
CA CYS A 266 -19.47 34.84 16.34
C CYS A 266 -20.78 35.46 15.86
N TYR A 267 -21.73 34.62 15.45
CA TYR A 267 -23.08 35.02 15.05
C TYR A 267 -24.09 34.88 16.19
N LYS A 268 -23.84 33.99 17.16
CA LYS A 268 -24.66 33.82 18.37
C LYS A 268 -23.80 33.47 19.55
N CYS A 269 -23.87 34.25 20.62
CA CYS A 269 -23.15 33.97 21.86
C CYS A 269 -23.83 32.90 22.72
N ARG A 270 -23.03 32.24 23.57
CA ARG A 270 -23.52 31.39 24.65
C ARG A 270 -24.27 32.21 25.69
N ASN A 271 -25.13 31.56 26.47
CA ASN A 271 -25.86 32.20 27.57
C ASN A 271 -24.90 32.89 28.55
N GLY A 272 -25.20 34.14 28.91
CA GLY A 272 -24.36 34.97 29.78
C GLY A 272 -23.27 35.78 29.04
N TYR A 273 -23.30 35.78 27.70
CA TYR A 273 -22.48 36.64 26.85
C TYR A 273 -23.36 37.50 25.93
N ILE A 274 -22.87 38.69 25.60
CA ILE A 274 -23.50 39.65 24.69
C ILE A 274 -22.65 39.75 23.42
N LEU A 275 -23.33 39.73 22.27
CA LEU A 275 -22.72 39.92 20.96
C LEU A 275 -22.42 41.41 20.72
N ASN A 276 -21.17 41.73 20.38
CA ASN A 276 -20.73 43.07 19.97
C ASN A 276 -19.64 42.93 18.90
N ASN A 277 -19.82 43.55 17.73
CA ASN A 277 -18.88 43.49 16.60
C ASN A 277 -18.37 42.07 16.30
N ASN A 278 -19.30 41.13 16.08
CA ASN A 278 -19.02 39.70 15.82
C ASN A 278 -18.20 38.99 16.90
N ASN A 279 -18.14 39.54 18.13
CA ASN A 279 -17.44 38.95 19.27
C ASN A 279 -18.35 38.86 20.50
N CYS A 280 -18.08 37.88 21.35
CA CYS A 280 -18.88 37.62 22.55
C CYS A 280 -18.18 38.06 23.82
N TYR A 281 -18.81 38.98 24.54
CA TYR A 281 -18.30 39.54 25.80
C TYR A 281 -19.19 39.13 26.96
N LYS A 282 -18.59 38.81 28.10
CA LYS A 282 -19.35 38.37 29.28
C LYS A 282 -20.28 39.48 29.75
N GLU A 283 -21.52 39.13 30.01
CA GLU A 283 -22.52 40.07 30.51
C GLU A 283 -22.16 40.48 31.95
N ASP A 284 -21.59 41.66 32.12
CA ASP A 284 -21.33 42.22 33.43
C ASP A 284 -22.66 42.58 34.10
N LYS A 285 -23.01 41.86 35.18
CA LYS A 285 -24.22 42.07 36.01
C LYS A 285 -24.33 43.47 36.65
N LYS A 286 -23.47 44.44 36.31
CA LYS A 286 -23.42 45.77 36.95
C LYS A 286 -24.49 46.77 36.52
N HIS A 287 -25.39 46.43 35.58
CA HIS A 287 -26.46 47.35 35.15
C HIS A 287 -27.89 46.83 35.34
N ARG A 288 -28.15 45.99 36.35
CA ARG A 288 -29.53 45.58 36.68
C ARG A 288 -30.25 46.39 37.76
N ASN A 289 -29.65 47.43 38.34
CA ASN A 289 -30.35 48.32 39.29
C ASN A 289 -29.95 49.78 39.09
N LYS A 290 -30.71 50.51 38.26
CA LYS A 290 -30.96 51.95 38.41
C LYS A 290 -32.26 52.28 37.66
N LEU A 291 -33.38 52.00 38.33
CA LEU A 291 -34.68 52.62 38.17
C LEU A 291 -35.19 52.91 39.58
#